data_AF-B0K6N3-F1
#
_entry.id   AF-B0K6N3-F1
#
_cell.length_a   1.000
_cell.length_b   1.000
_cell.length_c   1.000
_cell.angle_alpha   90.00
_cell.angle_beta   90.00
_cell.angle_gamma   90.00
#
_symmetry.space_group_name_H-M   'P 1'
#
loop_
_entity.id
_entity.type
_entity.pdbx_description
1 polymer ?
#
loop_
_entity_poly.entity_id
_entity_poly.type
_entity_poly.pdbx_seq_one_letter_code
_entity_poly.pdbx_strand_id
1 'polypeptide(L)' 'MYDYNPYVQDYAFPPLKLAQAYVPLQKYVSLYPPEEAIKKGTVFPELDMPYVGEKMR' A
#
# COMPACT_ATOMS: atom_id res chain seq x y z
N MET A 1 -31.35 -27.34 -13.90
CA MET A 1 -30.85 -26.75 -15.16
C MET A 1 -30.43 -25.34 -14.82
N TYR A 2 -29.15 -25.12 -14.54
CA TYR A 2 -28.64 -23.80 -14.20
C TYR A 2 -28.25 -23.10 -15.50
N ASP A 3 -28.82 -21.92 -15.73
CA ASP A 3 -28.60 -21.14 -16.94
C ASP A 3 -27.13 -20.73 -17.05
N TYR A 4 -26.44 -21.27 -18.06
CA TYR A 4 -25.08 -20.88 -18.40
C TYR A 4 -25.07 -19.45 -18.92
N ASN A 5 -24.44 -18.52 -18.18
CA ASN A 5 -24.27 -17.14 -18.61
C ASN A 5 -22.87 -16.96 -19.25
N PRO A 6 -22.79 -16.76 -20.57
CA PRO A 6 -21.50 -16.66 -21.29
C PRO A 6 -20.77 -15.33 -21.08
N TYR A 7 -21.36 -14.37 -20.34
CA TYR A 7 -20.79 -13.04 -20.11
C TYR A 7 -20.11 -12.89 -18.75
N VAL A 8 -20.04 -13.94 -17.94
CA VAL A 8 -19.28 -13.91 -16.68
C VAL A 8 -17.81 -14.10 -17.03
N GLN A 9 -17.12 -12.99 -17.26
CA GLN A 9 -15.67 -13.00 -17.31
C GLN A 9 -15.17 -13.32 -15.90
N ASP A 10 -14.61 -14.51 -15.72
CA ASP A 10 -13.90 -14.92 -14.50
C ASP A 10 -12.65 -14.03 -14.34
N TYR A 11 -12.87 -12.80 -13.88
CA TYR A 11 -11.82 -11.96 -13.32
C TYR A 11 -11.45 -12.57 -11.98
N ALA A 12 -10.67 -13.66 -12.00
CA ALA A 12 -9.98 -14.15 -10.85
C ALA A 12 -9.03 -13.04 -10.40
N PHE A 13 -9.50 -12.20 -9.48
CA PHE A 13 -8.63 -11.26 -8.80
C PHE A 13 -7.51 -12.10 -8.18
N PRO A 14 -6.23 -11.75 -8.41
CA PRO A 14 -5.16 -12.41 -7.69
C PRO A 14 -5.45 -12.25 -6.19
N PRO A 15 -4.98 -13.16 -5.33
CA PRO A 15 -5.16 -13.03 -3.89
C PRO A 15 -4.45 -11.75 -3.38
N LEU A 16 -5.15 -10.63 -3.43
CA LEU A 16 -4.68 -9.35 -2.95
C LEU A 16 -4.85 -9.33 -1.43
N LYS A 17 -3.83 -8.85 -0.73
CA LYS A 17 -3.97 -8.56 0.70
C LYS A 17 -5.02 -7.46 0.87
N LEU A 18 -5.98 -7.68 1.78
CA LEU A 18 -6.92 -6.65 2.16
C LEU A 18 -6.17 -5.45 2.75
N ALA A 19 -6.63 -4.24 2.45
CA ALA A 19 -6.12 -3.03 3.08
C ALA A 19 -6.33 -3.12 4.60
N GLN A 20 -5.28 -2.83 5.38
CA GLN A 20 -5.34 -2.80 6.84
C GLN A 20 -5.18 -1.37 7.32
N ALA A 21 -6.11 -0.90 8.16
CA ALA A 21 -5.95 0.35 8.89
C ALA A 21 -5.02 0.11 10.08
N TYR A 22 -3.71 0.13 9.84
CA TYR A 22 -2.70 -0.01 10.88
C TYR A 22 -2.21 1.37 11.33
N VAL A 23 -2.40 1.68 12.62
CA VAL A 23 -1.84 2.88 13.25
C VAL A 23 -0.69 2.44 14.15
N PRO A 24 0.58 2.56 13.72
CA PRO A 24 1.71 2.22 14.57
C PRO A 24 1.79 3.16 15.78
N LEU A 25 2.33 2.66 16.89
CA LEU A 25 2.79 3.52 17.97
C LEU A 25 3.99 4.34 17.47
N GLN A 26 3.71 5.55 16.99
CA GLN A 26 4.73 6.43 16.42
C GLN A 26 5.52 7.11 17.52
N LYS A 27 6.82 6.82 17.59
CA LYS A 27 7.77 7.54 18.44
C LYS A 27 8.32 8.71 17.65
N TYR A 28 8.33 9.90 18.25
CA TYR A 28 9.04 11.03 17.68
C TYR A 28 10.56 10.80 17.75
N VAL A 29 11.24 10.86 16.61
CA VAL A 29 12.70 10.68 16.52
C VAL A 29 13.37 11.93 15.99
N SER A 30 13.04 12.33 14.77
CA SER A 30 13.61 13.49 14.08
C SER A 30 12.68 13.95 12.96
N LEU A 31 13.02 15.07 12.31
CA LEU A 31 12.26 15.62 11.19
C LEU A 31 13.18 15.81 9.98
N TYR A 32 12.64 15.55 8.79
CA TYR A 32 13.26 16.01 7.56
C TYR A 32 13.17 17.53 7.42
N PRO A 33 14.14 18.16 6.73
CA PRO A 33 13.96 19.52 6.23
C PRO A 33 12.73 19.62 5.33
N PRO A 34 12.04 20.78 5.27
CA PRO A 34 10.79 20.92 4.50
C PRO A 34 10.90 20.49 3.02
N GLU A 35 12.01 20.81 2.37
CA GLU A 35 12.26 20.47 0.96
C GLU A 35 12.33 18.95 0.72
N GLU A 36 12.80 18.20 1.71
CA GLU A 36 12.89 16.73 1.64
C GLU A 36 11.56 16.10 2.04
N ALA A 37 10.89 16.62 3.08
CA ALA A 37 9.61 16.13 3.55
C ALA A 37 8.54 16.13 2.43
N ILE A 38 8.50 17.19 1.61
CA ILE A 38 7.59 17.28 0.46
C ILE A 38 7.86 16.19 -0.57
N LYS A 39 9.14 15.88 -0.85
CA LYS A 39 9.52 14.84 -1.81
C LYS A 39 9.17 13.45 -1.31
N LYS A 40 9.28 13.21 0.00
CA LYS A 40 8.98 11.93 0.66
C LYS A 40 7.49 11.72 0.94
N GLY A 41 6.70 12.78 1.01
CA GLY A 41 5.29 12.71 1.41
C GLY A 41 5.09 12.55 2.91
N THR A 42 6.14 12.72 3.71
CA THR A 42 6.12 12.69 5.18
C THR A 42 7.27 13.53 5.72
N VAL A 43 7.05 14.24 6.84
CA VAL A 43 8.12 14.95 7.57
C VAL A 43 8.89 14.03 8.53
N PHE A 44 8.30 12.88 8.85
CA PHE A 44 8.80 11.92 9.81
C PHE A 44 9.60 10.82 9.08
N PRO A 45 10.92 10.72 9.28
CA PRO A 45 11.76 9.69 8.65
C PRO A 45 11.31 8.26 8.96
N GLU A 46 10.76 8.02 10.14
CA GLU A 46 10.24 6.71 10.53
C GLU A 46 8.98 6.27 9.75
N LEU A 47 8.32 7.23 9.07
CA LEU A 47 7.17 6.97 8.21
C LEU A 47 7.53 6.93 6.72
N ASP A 48 8.77 7.23 6.34
CA ASP A 48 9.24 7.13 4.94
C ASP A 48 9.43 5.65 4.58
N MET A 49 8.32 4.97 4.35
CA MET A 49 8.28 3.58 3.92
C MET A 49 8.25 3.54 2.39
N PRO A 50 9.36 3.22 1.71
CA PRO A 50 9.27 2.86 0.31
C PRO A 50 8.42 1.59 0.29
N TYR A 51 7.22 1.65 -0.27
CA TYR A 51 6.48 0.45 -0.65
C TYR A 51 7.32 -0.22 -1.74
N VAL A 52 8.33 -0.98 -1.34
CA VAL A 52 9.01 -1.93 -2.20
C VAL A 52 7.97 -3.01 -2.40
N GLY A 53 7.06 -2.79 -3.35
CA GLY A 53 6.36 -3.90 -3.97
C GLY A 53 7.47 -4.87 -4.34
N GLU A 54 7.47 -6.05 -3.72
CA GLU A 54 8.40 -7.12 -4.08
C GLU A 54 8.37 -7.14 -5.61
N LYS A 55 9.49 -6.76 -6.24
CA LYS A 55 9.65 -7.02 -7.66
C LYS A 55 9.43 -8.51 -7.76
N MET A 56 8.32 -8.92 -8.35
CA MET A 56 8.04 -10.32 -8.66
C MET A 56 9.32 -10.88 -9.29
N ARG A 57 10.02 -11.74 -8.53
CA ARG A 57 11.16 -12.51 -9.01
C ARG A 57 10.63 -13.73 -9.73
#